data_AF-A0A135VXD7-F1
#
_entry.id   AF-A0A135VXD7-F1
#
_cell.length_a   1.000
_cell.length_b   1.000
_cell.length_c   1.000
_cell.angle_alpha   90.00
_cell.angle_beta   90.00
_cell.angle_gamma   90.00
#
_symmetry.space_group_name_H-M   'P 1'
#
loop_
_entity.id
_entity.type
_entity.pdbx_description
1 polymer ?
#
loop_
_entity_poly.entity_id
_entity_poly.type
_entity_poly.pdbx_seq_one_letter_code
_entity_poly.pdbx_strand_id
1 'polypeptide(L)'
;MLIEIGTWQVRSDNREKHLEAAQTLIAVQRAKREEMLYKEVRFYTKVDDETSTEHWMYIDIFENLEDCQEHWDMLEKDDELKAALGNVMSQIVPDSLKTSLWIEEDELRLE
;
A
#
# COMPACT_ATOMS: atom_id res chain seq x y z
N MET A 1 -10.68 10.11 -11.35
CA MET A 1 -9.98 8.90 -10.84
C MET A 1 -9.84 9.01 -9.33
N LEU A 2 -9.94 7.92 -8.57
CA LEU A 2 -9.71 7.95 -7.12
C LEU A 2 -8.29 7.46 -6.81
N ILE A 3 -7.59 8.16 -5.94
CA ILE A 3 -6.22 7.84 -5.54
C ILE A 3 -6.20 7.63 -4.04
N GLU A 4 -5.78 6.46 -3.59
CA GLU A 4 -5.44 6.21 -2.21
C GLU A 4 -3.94 6.34 -2.00
N ILE A 5 -3.56 7.15 -1.00
CA ILE A 5 -2.16 7.30 -0.58
C ILE A 5 -2.05 6.79 0.84
N GLY A 6 -1.25 5.75 1.03
CA GLY A 6 -0.85 5.27 2.35
C GLY A 6 0.60 5.58 2.64
N THR A 7 0.91 6.07 3.84
CA THR A 7 2.28 6.32 4.30
C THR A 7 2.50 5.70 5.67
N TRP A 8 3.68 5.15 5.91
CA TRP A 8 4.05 4.57 7.20
C TRP A 8 5.55 4.64 7.43
N GLN A 9 5.96 4.29 8.64
CA GLN A 9 7.37 4.19 9.03
C GLN A 9 7.75 2.76 9.35
N VAL A 10 8.99 2.42 9.04
CA VAL A 10 9.62 1.13 9.37
C VAL A 10 10.94 1.45 10.07
N ARG A 11 11.28 0.74 11.13
CA ARG A 11 12.62 0.92 11.73
C ARG A 11 13.70 0.43 10.77
N SER A 12 14.81 1.15 10.67
CA SER A 12 15.87 0.82 9.70
C SER A 12 16.45 -0.58 9.89
N ASP A 13 16.47 -1.09 11.14
CA ASP A 13 16.89 -2.46 11.48
C ASP A 13 15.91 -3.55 10.97
N ASN A 14 14.68 -3.18 10.61
CA ASN A 14 13.65 -4.07 10.07
C ASN A 14 13.46 -3.94 8.55
N ARG A 15 14.23 -3.10 7.86
CA ARG A 15 14.05 -2.78 6.43
C ARG A 15 13.93 -4.03 5.56
N GLU A 16 14.92 -4.93 5.63
CA GLU A 16 14.99 -6.09 4.74
C GLU A 16 13.78 -7.02 4.94
N LYS A 17 13.45 -7.29 6.20
CA LYS A 17 12.28 -8.11 6.57
C LYS A 17 10.97 -7.47 6.12
N HIS A 18 10.84 -6.15 6.24
CA HIS A 18 9.66 -5.44 5.75
C HIS A 18 9.56 -5.48 4.22
N LEU A 19 10.68 -5.31 3.51
CA LEU A 19 10.72 -5.43 2.06
C LEU A 19 10.29 -6.82 1.58
N GLU A 20 10.76 -7.89 2.22
CA GLU A 20 10.34 -9.26 1.92
C GLU A 20 8.83 -9.47 2.18
N ALA A 21 8.30 -8.93 3.28
CA ALA A 21 6.88 -9.00 3.59
C ALA A 21 6.04 -8.27 2.53
N ALA A 22 6.47 -7.07 2.11
CA ALA A 22 5.81 -6.30 1.06
C ALA A 22 5.87 -7.01 -0.30
N GLN A 23 7.02 -7.58 -0.66
CA GLN A 23 7.17 -8.39 -1.88
C GLN A 23 6.24 -9.61 -1.87
N THR A 24 6.06 -10.25 -0.72
CA THR A 24 5.14 -11.37 -0.56
C THR A 24 3.69 -10.93 -0.78
N LEU A 25 3.25 -9.84 -0.14
CA LEU A 25 1.90 -9.27 -0.37
C LEU A 25 1.67 -8.98 -1.86
N ILE A 26 2.64 -8.37 -2.53
CA ILE A 26 2.54 -8.04 -3.96
C ILE A 26 2.51 -9.29 -4.83
N ALA A 27 3.25 -10.34 -4.47
CA ALA A 27 3.18 -11.61 -5.18
C ALA A 27 1.79 -12.24 -5.07
N VAL A 28 1.18 -12.23 -3.87
CA VAL A 28 -0.19 -12.74 -3.66
C VAL A 28 -1.20 -11.92 -4.45
N GLN A 29 -1.14 -10.59 -4.38
CA GLN A 29 -2.04 -9.72 -5.16
C GLN A 29 -1.88 -9.93 -6.67
N ARG A 30 -0.66 -10.12 -7.17
CA ARG A 30 -0.40 -10.42 -8.59
C ARG A 30 -0.95 -11.77 -9.02
N ALA A 31 -0.86 -12.79 -8.16
CA ALA A 31 -1.45 -14.09 -8.44
C ALA A 31 -2.98 -14.02 -8.57
N LYS A 32 -3.60 -13.05 -7.91
CA LYS A 32 -5.05 -12.77 -7.95
C LYS A 32 -5.37 -11.50 -8.75
N ARG A 33 -4.56 -11.14 -9.75
CA ARG A 33 -4.68 -9.84 -10.45
C ARG A 33 -6.06 -9.58 -11.04
N GLU A 34 -6.75 -10.62 -11.52
CA GLU A 34 -8.10 -10.51 -12.08
C GLU A 34 -9.16 -10.12 -11.04
N GLU A 35 -8.88 -10.35 -9.76
CA GLU A 35 -9.74 -9.98 -8.63
C GLU A 35 -9.35 -8.61 -8.03
N MET A 36 -8.16 -8.09 -8.36
CA MET A 36 -7.69 -6.79 -7.87
C MET A 36 -8.36 -5.62 -8.59
N LEU A 37 -9.04 -4.77 -7.82
CA LEU A 37 -9.82 -3.63 -8.35
C LEU A 37 -8.99 -2.36 -8.56
N TYR A 38 -7.79 -2.26 -8.01
CA TYR A 38 -6.90 -1.16 -8.38
C TYR A 38 -6.48 -1.29 -9.86
N LYS A 39 -6.41 -0.15 -10.54
CA LYS A 39 -5.84 -0.03 -11.89
C LYS A 39 -4.32 -0.10 -11.85
N GLU A 40 -3.74 0.64 -10.91
CA GLU A 40 -2.31 0.76 -10.71
C GLU A 40 -1.99 0.85 -9.22
N VAL A 41 -0.84 0.28 -8.85
CA VAL A 41 -0.27 0.35 -7.51
C VAL A 41 1.21 0.65 -7.64
N ARG A 42 1.72 1.57 -6.82
CA ARG A 42 3.14 1.89 -6.74
C ARG A 42 3.60 2.03 -5.30
N PHE A 43 4.78 1.50 -5.02
CA PHE A 43 5.43 1.62 -3.71
C PHE A 43 6.66 2.51 -3.81
N TYR A 44 6.88 3.32 -2.78
CA TYR A 44 7.99 4.25 -2.70
C TYR A 44 8.61 4.19 -1.30
N THR A 45 9.91 4.45 -1.26
CA THR A 45 10.68 4.61 -0.04
C THR A 45 11.37 5.96 -0.08
N LYS A 46 11.34 6.71 1.03
CA LYS A 46 12.08 7.96 1.16
C LYS A 46 13.49 7.66 1.68
N VAL A 47 14.51 8.20 1.01
CA VAL A 47 15.87 8.22 1.53
C VAL A 47 15.95 9.32 2.59
N ASP A 48 16.31 8.94 3.82
CA ASP A 48 16.46 9.85 4.96
C ASP A 48 17.68 9.43 5.78
N ASP A 49 18.75 10.23 5.71
CA ASP A 49 20.06 9.89 6.31
C ASP A 49 20.15 10.25 7.80
N GLU A 50 19.13 10.93 8.36
CA GLU A 50 19.18 11.51 9.70
C GLU A 50 18.33 10.75 10.74
N THR A 51 17.59 9.72 10.32
CA THR A 51 16.63 9.02 11.19
C THR A 51 16.90 7.52 11.27
N SER A 52 16.53 6.92 12.41
CA SER A 52 16.54 5.46 12.62
C SER A 52 15.33 4.75 12.01
N THR A 53 14.60 5.46 11.13
CA THR A 53 13.34 5.03 10.53
C THR A 53 13.30 5.36 9.06
N GLU A 54 12.85 4.41 8.26
CA GLU A 54 12.57 4.60 6.86
C GLU A 54 11.09 4.95 6.67
N HIS A 55 10.81 5.91 5.78
CA HIS A 55 9.43 6.23 5.40
C HIS A 55 9.06 5.50 4.12
N TRP A 56 7.89 4.88 4.15
CA TRP A 56 7.32 4.13 3.04
C TRP A 56 6.00 4.75 2.62
N MET A 57 5.65 4.57 1.34
CA MET A 57 4.41 5.03 0.77
C MET A 57 3.90 4.04 -0.29
N TYR A 58 2.59 3.87 -0.38
CA TYR A 58 1.92 3.35 -1.56
C TYR A 58 1.01 4.40 -2.17
N ILE A 59 0.81 4.28 -3.48
CA ILE A 59 -0.21 5.00 -4.23
C ILE A 59 -1.01 3.97 -5.02
N ASP A 60 -2.28 3.84 -4.68
CA ASP A 60 -3.23 2.97 -5.36
C ASP A 60 -4.23 3.82 -6.13
N ILE A 61 -4.52 3.40 -7.35
CA ILE A 61 -5.40 4.10 -8.27
C ILE A 61 -6.62 3.25 -8.52
N PHE A 62 -7.80 3.80 -8.23
CA PHE A 62 -9.11 3.17 -8.43
C PHE A 62 -9.97 3.99 -9.38
N GLU A 63 -10.96 3.35 -10.00
CA GLU A 63 -11.92 4.09 -10.84
C GLU A 63 -12.79 5.01 -9.97
N ASN A 64 -13.28 4.49 -8.84
CA ASN A 64 -14.25 5.13 -7.99
C ASN A 64 -14.11 4.65 -6.52
N LEU A 65 -14.98 5.15 -5.64
CA LEU A 65 -14.96 4.81 -4.21
C LEU A 65 -15.43 3.39 -3.89
N GLU A 66 -16.37 2.84 -4.67
CA GLU A 66 -16.88 1.48 -4.51
C GLU A 66 -15.76 0.46 -4.75
N ASP A 67 -15.02 0.61 -5.86
CA ASP A 67 -13.87 -0.24 -6.17
C ASP A 67 -12.80 -0.24 -5.05
N CYS A 68 -12.54 0.94 -4.46
CA CYS A 68 -11.60 1.08 -3.36
C CYS A 68 -12.10 0.36 -2.08
N GLN A 69 -13.39 0.51 -1.75
CA GLN A 69 -13.98 -0.17 -0.59
C GLN A 69 -14.01 -1.68 -0.76
N GLU A 70 -14.41 -2.16 -1.94
CA GLU A 70 -14.41 -3.59 -2.27
C GLU A 70 -12.99 -4.17 -2.24
N HIS A 71 -11.98 -3.39 -2.65
CA HIS A 71 -10.58 -3.79 -2.54
C HIS A 71 -10.16 -4.03 -1.09
N TRP A 72 -10.50 -3.11 -0.18
CA TRP A 72 -10.22 -3.26 1.25
C TRP A 72 -10.97 -4.45 1.87
N ASP A 73 -12.24 -4.62 1.51
CA ASP A 73 -13.06 -5.75 1.92
C ASP A 73 -12.42 -7.10 1.52
N MET A 74 -11.88 -7.18 0.31
CA MET A 74 -11.18 -8.37 -0.18
C MET A 74 -9.91 -8.65 0.63
N LEU A 75 -9.11 -7.63 0.94
CA LEU A 75 -7.92 -7.78 1.79
C LEU A 75 -8.27 -8.31 3.19
N GLU A 76 -9.46 -8.02 3.70
CA GLU A 76 -9.92 -8.50 5.01
C GLU A 76 -10.50 -9.92 4.97
N LYS A 77 -11.19 -10.28 3.88
CA LYS A 77 -11.95 -11.53 3.72
C LYS A 77 -11.12 -12.69 3.17
N ASP A 78 -10.12 -12.42 2.33
CA ASP A 78 -9.25 -13.44 1.77
C ASP A 78 -8.12 -13.77 2.75
N ASP A 79 -8.07 -15.01 3.22
CA ASP A 79 -7.13 -15.42 4.27
C ASP A 79 -5.65 -15.24 3.88
N GLU A 80 -5.30 -15.43 2.60
CA GLU A 80 -3.93 -15.30 2.12
C GLU A 80 -3.50 -13.84 2.04
N LEU A 81 -4.36 -12.97 1.49
CA LEU A 81 -4.14 -11.53 1.45
C LEU A 81 -4.10 -10.95 2.87
N LYS A 82 -5.02 -11.36 3.73
CA LYS A 82 -5.08 -10.93 5.13
C LYS A 82 -3.81 -11.31 5.88
N ALA A 83 -3.33 -12.55 5.70
CA ALA A 83 -2.10 -13.00 6.34
C ALA A 83 -0.88 -12.23 5.82
N ALA A 84 -0.79 -12.01 4.51
CA ALA A 84 0.31 -11.27 3.90
C ALA A 84 0.32 -9.79 4.34
N LEU A 85 -0.85 -9.14 4.36
CA LEU A 85 -1.02 -7.78 4.86
C LEU A 85 -0.70 -7.70 6.35
N GLY A 86 -1.20 -8.65 7.15
CA GLY A 86 -0.88 -8.74 8.57
C GLY A 86 0.62 -8.86 8.84
N ASN A 87 1.35 -9.60 8.01
CA ASN A 87 2.80 -9.68 8.10
C ASN A 87 3.46 -8.32 7.84
N VAL A 88 3.05 -7.58 6.80
CA VAL A 88 3.51 -6.21 6.55
C VAL A 88 3.24 -5.31 7.75
N MET A 89 1.99 -5.28 8.22
CA MET A 89 1.54 -4.45 9.35
C MET A 89 2.26 -4.77 10.66
N SER A 90 2.71 -6.00 10.87
CA SER A 90 3.48 -6.38 12.06
C SER A 90 4.90 -5.81 12.10
N GLN A 91 5.41 -5.26 10.98
CA GLN A 91 6.76 -4.73 10.86
C GLN A 91 6.82 -3.20 10.87
N ILE A 92 5.68 -2.50 10.82
CA ILE A 92 5.64 -1.03 10.81
C ILE A 92 5.72 -0.47 12.23
N VAL A 93 6.17 0.78 12.36
CA VAL A 93 6.13 1.52 13.62
C VAL A 93 4.65 1.69 14.03
N PRO A 94 4.26 1.36 15.29
CA PRO A 94 2.88 1.53 15.75
C PRO A 94 2.36 2.94 15.49
N ASP A 95 1.09 3.03 15.08
CA ASP A 95 0.37 4.27 14.75
C ASP A 95 0.97 5.12 13.62
N SER A 96 2.02 4.64 12.94
CA SER A 96 2.66 5.37 11.84
C SER A 96 1.88 5.30 10.53
N LEU A 97 1.03 4.28 10.33
CA LEU A 97 0.19 4.20 9.14
C LEU A 97 -0.81 5.38 9.12
N LYS A 98 -0.85 6.05 7.99
CA LYS A 98 -1.82 7.08 7.62
C LYS A 98 -2.29 6.79 6.21
N THR A 99 -3.59 6.84 5.98
CA THR A 99 -4.19 6.73 4.66
C THR A 99 -5.00 7.98 4.34
N SER A 100 -5.09 8.31 3.07
CA SER A 100 -5.87 9.44 2.58
C SER A 100 -6.41 9.15 1.18
N LEU A 101 -7.64 9.57 0.93
CA LEU A 101 -8.30 9.44 -0.35
C LEU A 101 -8.31 10.80 -1.06
N TRP A 102 -7.93 10.78 -2.32
CA TRP A 102 -7.81 11.94 -3.18
C TRP A 102 -8.57 11.67 -4.48
N ILE A 103 -9.14 12.72 -5.04
CA ILE A 103 -9.73 12.67 -6.37
C ILE A 103 -8.77 13.38 -7.31
N GLU A 104 -8.42 12.72 -8.41
CA GLU A 104 -7.67 13.36 -9.47
C GLU A 104 -8.58 14.34 -10.23
N GLU A 105 -8.16 15.60 -10.29
CA GLU A 105 -8.78 16.64 -11.12
C GLU A 105 -8.26 16.50 -12.55
N ASP A 106 -9.08 15.95 -13.45
CA ASP A 106 -8.69 15.62 -14.83
C ASP A 106 -8.20 16.87 -15.60
N GLU A 107 -8.72 18.07 -15.29
CA GLU A 107 -8.28 19.33 -15.90
C GLU A 107 -6.84 19.72 -15.58
N LEU A 108 -6.24 19.13 -14.54
CA LEU A 108 -4.86 19.38 -14.12
C LEU A 108 -3.88 18.29 -14.57
N ARG A 109 -4.33 17.25 -15.28
CA ARG A 109 -3.47 16.17 -15.76
C ARG A 109 -2.53 16.65 -16.88
N LEU A 110 -1.25 16.31 -16.76
CA LEU A 110 -0.25 16.50 -17.81
C LEU A 110 0.03 15.16 -18.50
N GLU A 111 0.08 15.16 -19.83
CA GLU A 111 0.40 13.99 -20.69
C GLU A 111 1.92 13.80 -20.89
#